data_AF-A0A1Z5J268-F1
#
_entry.id   AF-A0A1Z5J268-F1
#
_cell.length_a   1.000
_cell.length_b   1.000
_cell.length_c   1.000
_cell.angle_alpha   90.00
_cell.angle_beta   90.00
_cell.angle_gamma   90.00
#
_symmetry.space_group_name_H-M   'P 1'
#
loop_
_entity.id
_entity.type
_entity.pdbx_description
1 polymer ?
#
loop_
_entity_poly.entity_id
_entity_poly.type
_entity_poly.pdbx_seq_one_letter_code
_entity_poly.pdbx_strand_id
1 'polypeptide(L)'
;MLTWAQIHYRHIYLDNGIIRVSRVINRNWVHIRLKDVQELHVSKYRLGFIYGGKIYSFIMPLNSIIELSNIIGETKEEALK
;
A
#
# COMPACT_ATOMS: atom_id res chain seq x y z
N MET A 1 6.64 29.90 -12.44
CA MET A 1 6.83 28.91 -11.37
C MET A 1 7.13 27.58 -12.03
N LEU A 2 8.34 27.04 -11.91
CA LEU A 2 8.65 25.70 -12.43
C LEU A 2 8.26 24.67 -11.36
N THR A 3 7.41 23.72 -11.72
CA THR A 3 7.09 22.55 -10.90
C THR A 3 7.40 21.31 -11.72
N TRP A 4 8.00 20.31 -11.08
CA TRP A 4 8.27 19.01 -11.69
C TRP A 4 7.51 17.94 -10.90
N ALA A 5 6.97 16.97 -11.64
CA ALA A 5 6.32 15.79 -11.07
C ALA A 5 7.06 14.56 -11.57
N GLN A 6 7.38 13.63 -10.68
CA GLN A 6 8.02 12.38 -11.02
C GLN A 6 7.09 11.22 -10.69
N ILE A 7 6.83 10.36 -11.68
CA ILE A 7 6.05 9.14 -11.51
C ILE A 7 7.02 7.99 -11.27
N HIS A 8 6.83 7.26 -10.18
CA HIS A 8 7.61 6.07 -9.86
C HIS A 8 6.75 4.83 -9.97
N TYR A 9 7.07 3.97 -10.94
CA TYR A 9 6.48 2.65 -11.00
C TYR A 9 7.01 1.77 -9.85
N ARG A 10 6.10 1.02 -9.24
CA ARG A 10 6.36 0.12 -8.13
C ARG A 10 5.71 -1.23 -8.43
N HIS A 11 6.42 -2.31 -8.12
CA HIS A 11 5.79 -3.61 -8.04
C HIS A 11 5.24 -3.81 -6.63
N ILE A 12 4.00 -4.28 -6.55
CA ILE A 12 3.31 -4.59 -5.31
C ILE A 12 2.92 -6.06 -5.39
N TYR A 13 3.41 -6.85 -4.45
CA TYR A 13 3.00 -8.24 -4.27
C TYR A 13 2.32 -8.36 -2.91
N LEU A 14 1.24 -9.14 -2.86
CA LEU A 14 0.57 -9.49 -1.62
C LEU A 14 0.71 -10.99 -1.44
N ASP A 15 1.26 -11.39 -0.30
CA ASP A 15 1.51 -12.80 0.02
C ASP A 15 1.57 -12.98 1.54
N ASN A 16 0.88 -14.00 2.06
CA ASN A 16 0.90 -14.38 3.48
C ASN A 16 0.73 -13.20 4.47
N GLY A 17 -0.20 -12.28 4.20
CA GLY A 17 -0.44 -11.11 5.07
C GLY A 17 0.67 -10.05 5.04
N ILE A 18 1.53 -10.08 4.03
CA ILE A 18 2.61 -9.12 3.80
C ILE A 18 2.44 -8.49 2.42
N ILE A 19 2.40 -7.16 2.38
CA ILE A 19 2.59 -6.38 1.16
C ILE A 19 4.08 -6.18 0.95
N ARG A 20 4.60 -6.64 -0.19
CA ARG A 20 5.98 -6.38 -0.64
C ARG A 20 5.95 -5.32 -1.72
N VAL A 21 6.57 -4.18 -1.45
CA VAL A 21 6.68 -3.07 -2.43
C VAL A 21 8.13 -2.90 -2.85
N SER A 22 8.41 -2.91 -4.15
CA SER A 22 9.75 -2.59 -4.68
C SER A 22 9.71 -1.66 -5.88
N ARG A 23 10.87 -1.09 -6.22
CA ARG A 23 11.03 -0.36 -7.47
C ARG A 23 11.20 -1.38 -8.60
N VAL A 24 10.72 -1.04 -9.80
CA VAL A 24 10.89 -1.89 -11.00
C VAL A 24 12.36 -2.23 -11.26
N ILE A 25 13.24 -1.23 -11.13
CA ILE A 25 14.66 -1.34 -11.51
C ILE A 25 15.56 -1.73 -10.32
N ASN A 26 15.14 -1.45 -9.08
CA ASN A 26 15.93 -1.75 -7.87
C ASN A 26 15.05 -2.46 -6.83
N ARG A 27 15.40 -3.72 -6.56
CA ARG A 27 14.61 -4.69 -5.77
C ARG A 27 14.82 -4.59 -4.24
N ASN A 28 15.14 -3.43 -3.71
CA ASN A 28 15.05 -3.23 -2.26
C ASN A 28 13.56 -3.25 -1.87
N TRP A 29 13.10 -4.41 -1.38
CA TRP A 29 11.72 -4.66 -1.00
C TRP A 29 11.42 -4.07 0.37
N VAL A 30 10.40 -3.22 0.42
CA VAL A 30 9.74 -2.88 1.68
C VAL A 30 8.72 -3.96 1.97
N HIS A 31 8.87 -4.60 3.13
CA HIS A 31 7.93 -5.60 3.63
C HIS A 31 7.00 -4.94 4.65
N ILE A 32 5.72 -4.89 4.32
CA ILE A 32 4.67 -4.23 5.09
C ILE A 32 3.74 -5.32 5.61
N ARG A 33 3.77 -5.60 6.92
CA ARG A 33 2.83 -6.54 7.52
C ARG A 33 1.47 -5.87 7.63
N LEU A 34 0.43 -6.51 7.07
CA LEU A 34 -0.91 -5.94 6.98
C LEU A 34 -1.51 -5.59 8.35
N LYS A 35 -1.31 -6.45 9.33
CA LYS A 35 -1.74 -6.24 10.73
C LYS A 35 -1.17 -4.98 11.38
N ASP A 36 -0.01 -4.51 10.92
CA ASP A 36 0.69 -3.35 11.48
C ASP A 36 0.33 -2.05 10.74
N VAL A 37 -0.53 -2.12 9.71
CA VAL A 37 -0.96 -0.96 8.92
C VAL A 37 -1.91 -0.10 9.75
N GLN A 38 -1.68 1.21 9.77
CA GLN A 38 -2.48 2.18 10.52
C GLN A 38 -3.13 3.19 9.56
N GLU A 39 -4.25 3.77 9.97
CA GLU A 39 -4.93 4.85 9.24
C GLU A 39 -5.11 4.58 7.73
N LEU A 40 -5.84 3.50 7.39
CA LEU A 40 -6.14 3.18 6.00
C LEU A 40 -7.10 4.24 5.41
N HIS A 41 -6.65 4.92 4.37
CA HIS A 41 -7.44 5.89 3.62
C HIS A 41 -7.56 5.46 2.16
N VAL A 42 -8.79 5.39 1.66
CA VAL A 42 -9.09 4.97 0.29
C VAL A 42 -9.77 6.11 -0.46
N SER A 43 -9.34 6.38 -1.69
CA SER A 43 -10.09 7.15 -2.68
C SER A 43 -10.03 6.45 -4.04
N LYS A 44 -10.82 6.91 -5.01
CA LYS A 44 -11.07 6.19 -6.28
C LYS A 44 -9.81 5.61 -6.95
N TYR A 45 -8.70 6.34 -6.96
CA TYR A 45 -7.43 5.90 -7.55
C TYR A 45 -6.24 5.99 -6.59
N ARG A 46 -6.50 6.15 -5.28
CA ARG A 46 -5.44 6.28 -4.28
C ARG A 46 -5.69 5.41 -3.06
N LEU A 47 -4.65 4.69 -2.67
CA LEU A 47 -4.57 3.98 -1.40
C LEU A 47 -3.49 4.63 -0.54
N GLY A 48 -3.87 5.15 0.62
CA GLY A 48 -2.97 5.76 1.60
C GLY A 48 -3.02 5.00 2.92
N PHE A 49 -1.88 4.82 3.58
CA PHE A 49 -1.83 4.26 4.93
C PHE A 49 -0.50 4.57 5.62
N ILE A 50 -0.46 4.40 6.93
CA ILE A 50 0.74 4.57 7.76
C ILE A 50 1.34 3.20 8.11
N TYR A 51 2.65 3.08 7.97
CA TYR A 51 3.40 1.91 8.41
C TYR A 51 4.80 2.30 8.87
N GLY A 52 5.24 1.81 10.03
CA GLY A 52 6.57 2.10 10.57
C GLY A 52 6.88 3.60 10.69
N GLY A 53 5.88 4.42 11.02
CA GLY A 53 6.00 5.88 11.13
C GLY A 53 6.10 6.63 9.81
N LYS A 54 5.87 5.98 8.67
CA LYS A 54 5.90 6.60 7.33
C LYS A 54 4.54 6.51 6.66
N ILE A 55 4.21 7.56 5.90
CA ILE A 55 3.01 7.60 5.06
C ILE A 55 3.33 6.94 3.72
N TYR A 56 2.57 5.92 3.37
CA TYR A 56 2.58 5.27 2.07
C TYR A 56 1.35 5.72 1.29
N SER A 57 1.55 6.12 0.05
CA SER A 57 0.48 6.58 -0.84
C SER A 57 0.73 6.06 -2.25
N PHE A 58 -0.18 5.24 -2.74
CA PHE A 58 -0.09 4.58 -4.03
C PHE A 58 -1.22 5.04 -4.94
N ILE A 59 -0.88 5.31 -6.20
CA ILE A 59 -1.86 5.52 -7.26
C ILE A 59 -1.98 4.20 -8.03
N MET A 60 -3.20 3.67 -8.11
CA MET A 60 -3.46 2.32 -8.65
C MET A 60 -4.80 2.24 -9.37
N PRO A 61 -5.03 1.23 -10.23
CA PRO A 61 -6.34 0.94 -10.80
C PRO A 61 -7.38 0.67 -9.70
N LEU A 62 -8.64 1.03 -9.99
CA LEU A 62 -9.75 0.94 -9.03
C LEU A 62 -9.91 -0.48 -8.45
N ASN A 63 -9.85 -1.51 -9.29
CA ASN A 63 -10.02 -2.90 -8.83
C ASN A 63 -8.97 -3.29 -7.79
N SER A 64 -7.70 -2.96 -8.05
CA SER A 64 -6.61 -3.22 -7.11
C SER A 64 -6.77 -2.45 -5.80
N ILE A 65 -7.37 -1.26 -5.83
CA ILE A 65 -7.66 -0.49 -4.61
C ILE A 65 -8.72 -1.19 -3.77
N ILE A 66 -9.82 -1.61 -4.40
CA ILE A 66 -10.92 -2.30 -3.72
C ILE A 66 -10.42 -3.61 -3.11
N GLU A 67 -9.71 -4.43 -3.90
CA GLU A 67 -9.14 -5.70 -3.44
C GLU A 67 -8.21 -5.48 -2.24
N LEU A 68 -7.25 -4.55 -2.37
CA LEU A 68 -6.25 -4.34 -1.33
C LEU A 68 -6.85 -3.70 -0.08
N SER A 69 -7.81 -2.79 -0.21
CA SER A 69 -8.49 -2.19 0.95
C SER A 69 -9.29 -3.21 1.75
N ASN A 70 -9.98 -4.13 1.05
CA ASN A 70 -10.75 -5.18 1.70
C ASN A 70 -9.83 -6.13 2.45
N ILE A 71 -8.75 -6.59 1.81
CA ILE A 71 -7.77 -7.49 2.45
C ILE A 71 -7.15 -6.85 3.71
N ILE A 72 -6.77 -5.56 3.64
CA ILE A 72 -6.23 -4.84 4.81
C ILE A 72 -7.30 -4.71 5.92
N GLY A 73 -8.55 -4.43 5.54
CA GLY A 73 -9.68 -4.33 6.47
C GLY A 73 -9.96 -5.63 7.20
N GLU A 74 -10.12 -6.73 6.45
CA GLU A 74 -10.36 -8.08 6.99
C GLU A 74 -9.22 -8.51 7.93
N THR A 75 -7.96 -8.27 7.54
CA THR A 75 -6.81 -8.60 8.39
C THR A 75 -6.84 -7.86 9.74
N LYS A 76 -7.38 -6.64 9.79
CA LYS A 76 -7.52 -5.89 11.05
C LYS A 76 -8.62 -6.46 11.93
N GLU A 77 -9.74 -6.87 11.34
CA GLU A 77 -10.82 -7.50 12.08
C GLU A 77 -10.39 -8.84 12.69
N GLU A 78 -9.60 -9.62 11.95
CA GLU A 78 -9.00 -10.86 12.47
C GLU A 78 -8.02 -10.60 13.62
N ALA A 79 -7.21 -9.54 13.55
CA ALA A 79 -6.25 -9.20 14.61
C ALA A 79 -6.92 -8.69 15.91
N LEU A 80 -8.19 -8.30 15.85
CA LEU A 80 -8.98 -7.83 17.00
C LEU A 80 -9.76 -8.96 17.69
N LYS A 81 -9.88 -10.13 17.06
CA LYS A 81 -10.51 -11.34 17.63
C LYS A 81 -9.49 -12.14 18.44
#